data_AF-A0A2K2VLD6-F1
#
_entry.id   AF-A0A2K2VLD6-F1
#
_cell.length_a   1.000
_cell.length_b   1.000
_cell.length_c   1.000
_cell.angle_alpha   90.00
_cell.angle_beta   90.00
_cell.angle_gamma   90.00
#
_symmetry.space_group_name_H-M   'P 1'
#
loop_
_entity.id
_entity.type
_entity.pdbx_description
1 polymer ?
#
loop_
_entity_poly.entity_id
_entity_poly.type
_entity_poly.pdbx_seq_one_letter_code
_entity_poly.pdbx_strand_id
1 'polypeptide(L)'
;METELIVKIIIGLIVILAILIFLLFLEPNKDTKSKEKSSPAPKIDIQRKEEPKKEDDSSVDMDLFDLVNVIKNRRSNADTLSEALELVIKHHGKVHKKLGLRPHPDFDTYIDILFTICRHPNANKDMIINFDRELERLNPEYKQEINEAISKGLNSRGL
;
A
#
# COMPACT_ATOMS: atom_id res chain seq x y z
N MET A 1 56.41 -2.79 3.50
CA MET A 1 55.60 -1.54 3.51
C MET A 1 54.26 -1.71 2.79
N GLU A 2 54.21 -2.33 1.61
CA GLU A 2 52.93 -2.50 0.87
C GLU A 2 51.96 -3.48 1.54
N THR A 3 52.45 -4.60 2.08
CA THR A 3 51.61 -5.60 2.77
C THR A 3 50.96 -5.07 4.04
N GLU A 4 51.67 -4.25 4.82
CA GLU A 4 51.13 -3.62 6.02
C GLU A 4 50.02 -2.59 5.70
N LEU A 5 50.16 -1.86 4.58
CA LEU A 5 49.14 -0.93 4.10
C LEU A 5 47.88 -1.69 3.67
N ILE A 6 48.05 -2.79 2.93
CA ILE A 6 46.94 -3.66 2.49
C ILE A 6 46.21 -4.25 3.70
N VAL A 7 46.94 -4.75 4.70
CA VAL A 7 46.34 -5.31 5.92
C VAL A 7 45.54 -4.24 6.69
N LYS A 8 46.05 -3.01 6.82
CA LYS A 8 45.33 -1.91 7.49
C LYS A 8 44.03 -1.54 6.75
N ILE A 9 44.05 -1.55 5.41
CA ILE A 9 42.86 -1.27 4.60
C ILE A 9 41.81 -2.38 4.78
N ILE A 10 42.23 -3.65 4.76
CA ILE A 10 41.33 -4.78 4.97
C ILE A 10 40.68 -4.73 6.37
N ILE A 11 41.47 -4.45 7.41
CA ILE A 11 40.95 -4.31 8.78
C ILE A 11 39.96 -3.15 8.86
N GLY A 12 40.26 -2.00 8.25
CA GLY A 12 39.35 -0.87 8.21
C GLY A 12 38.02 -1.20 7.52
N LEU A 13 38.07 -1.95 6.42
CA LEU A 13 36.89 -2.36 5.66
C LEU A 13 36.00 -3.32 6.46
N ILE A 14 36.61 -4.26 7.21
CA ILE A 14 35.89 -5.16 8.12
C ILE A 14 35.18 -4.37 9.23
N VAL A 15 35.84 -3.38 9.81
CA VAL A 15 35.24 -2.53 10.88
C VAL A 15 34.05 -1.74 10.33
N ILE A 16 34.18 -1.14 9.15
CA ILE A 16 33.08 -0.40 8.50
C ILE A 16 31.90 -1.35 8.21
N LEU A 17 32.17 -2.54 7.70
CA LEU A 17 31.12 -3.52 7.40
C LEU A 17 30.39 -3.97 8.68
N ALA A 18 31.11 -4.18 9.78
CA ALA A 18 30.52 -4.50 11.07
C ALA A 18 29.61 -3.38 11.60
N ILE A 19 30.00 -2.12 11.43
CA ILE A 19 29.18 -0.96 11.82
C ILE A 19 27.91 -0.88 10.96
N LEU A 20 28.02 -1.10 9.64
CA LEU A 20 26.87 -1.08 8.74
C LEU A 20 25.86 -2.19 9.06
N ILE A 21 26.35 -3.41 9.36
CA ILE A 21 25.51 -4.52 9.82
C ILE A 21 24.87 -4.14 11.16
N PHE A 22 25.64 -3.60 12.11
CA PHE A 22 25.11 -3.17 13.40
C PHE A 22 24.01 -2.11 13.27
N LEU A 23 24.18 -1.13 12.38
CA LEU A 23 23.15 -0.11 12.09
C LEU A 23 21.91 -0.69 11.41
N LEU A 24 22.07 -1.72 10.57
CA LEU A 24 20.95 -2.44 9.97
C LEU A 24 20.12 -3.22 11.00
N PHE A 25 20.78 -3.78 12.02
CA PHE A 25 20.14 -4.43 13.16
C PHE A 25 19.67 -3.45 14.26
N LEU A 26 20.01 -2.16 14.13
CA LEU A 26 19.54 -1.10 15.02
C LEU A 26 18.13 -0.67 14.60
N GLU A 27 17.18 -1.61 14.64
CA GLU A 27 15.77 -1.29 14.58
C GLU A 27 15.42 -0.43 15.81
N PRO A 28 14.89 0.79 15.62
CA PRO A 28 14.49 1.62 16.75
C PRO A 28 13.24 1.02 17.38
N ASN A 29 13.44 0.16 18.38
CA ASN A 29 12.36 -0.35 19.20
C ASN A 29 11.78 0.81 20.05
N LYS A 30 10.76 1.49 19.52
CA LYS A 30 9.96 2.46 20.26
C LYS A 30 8.88 1.74 21.06
N ASP A 31 9.31 0.93 22.02
CA ASP A 31 8.45 0.41 23.07
C ASP A 31 8.54 1.31 24.31
N THR A 32 7.83 2.43 24.27
CA THR A 32 7.48 3.13 25.51
C THR A 32 6.45 2.30 26.26
N LYS A 33 6.92 1.56 27.28
CA LYS A 33 6.08 0.95 28.31
C LYS A 33 5.28 2.02 29.06
N SER A 34 3.95 1.87 29.10
CA SER A 34 3.16 2.21 30.29
C SER A 34 2.33 0.99 30.70
N LYS A 35 2.33 0.73 32.00
CA LYS A 35 1.94 -0.49 32.69
C LYS A 35 0.42 -0.66 32.85
N GLU A 36 -0.05 -1.88 32.54
CA GLU A 36 -0.82 -2.80 33.41
C GLU A 36 -1.94 -2.25 34.31
N LYS A 37 -3.18 -2.70 34.06
CA LYS A 37 -3.95 -3.47 35.05
C LYS A 37 -5.09 -4.29 34.42
N SER A 38 -5.13 -5.54 34.86
CA SER A 38 -5.99 -6.66 34.51
C SER A 38 -7.48 -6.52 34.90
N SER A 39 -8.36 -6.93 33.97
CA SER A 39 -9.58 -7.80 34.06
C SER A 39 -10.60 -7.64 35.22
N PRO A 40 -11.93 -7.93 35.04
CA PRO A 40 -12.49 -8.97 34.17
C PRO A 40 -13.79 -8.62 33.40
N ALA A 41 -14.19 -9.54 32.52
CA ALA A 41 -15.40 -9.51 31.67
C ALA A 41 -16.71 -9.24 32.43
N PRO A 42 -17.73 -8.72 31.71
CA PRO A 42 -18.88 -9.57 31.44
C PRO A 42 -19.40 -9.50 30.01
N LYS A 43 -20.11 -10.56 29.68
CA LYS A 43 -20.81 -10.88 28.44
C LYS A 43 -22.05 -10.01 28.19
N ILE A 44 -22.39 -9.89 26.89
CA ILE A 44 -23.74 -9.85 26.28
C ILE A 44 -24.46 -8.49 26.08
N ASP A 45 -24.96 -8.40 24.84
CA ASP A 45 -26.12 -7.70 24.28
C ASP A 45 -26.05 -6.28 23.71
N ILE A 46 -26.21 -6.29 22.38
CA ILE A 46 -26.90 -5.36 21.49
C ILE A 46 -27.96 -4.53 22.22
N GLN A 47 -27.85 -3.20 22.15
CA GLN A 47 -29.03 -2.35 22.02
C GLN A 47 -28.69 -0.96 21.47
N ARG A 48 -29.19 -0.75 20.25
CA ARG A 48 -29.64 0.48 19.59
C ARG A 48 -29.84 1.68 20.53
N LYS A 49 -29.21 2.80 20.18
CA LYS A 49 -29.62 4.15 20.59
C LYS A 49 -29.43 5.13 19.44
N GLU A 50 -30.55 5.48 18.81
CA GLU A 50 -30.75 6.72 18.06
C GLU A 50 -30.81 7.86 19.12
N GLU A 51 -30.05 8.96 19.01
CA GLU A 51 -30.36 10.27 18.40
C GLU A 51 -29.32 11.31 18.96
N PRO A 52 -29.24 12.60 18.55
CA PRO A 52 -29.47 13.26 17.25
C PRO A 52 -28.36 14.28 16.82
N LYS A 53 -28.37 14.64 15.52
CA LYS A 53 -27.89 15.87 14.84
C LYS A 53 -26.47 16.42 15.11
N LYS A 54 -25.62 16.37 14.07
CA LYS A 54 -25.12 17.59 13.37
C LYS A 54 -25.00 17.32 11.87
N GLU A 55 -25.58 18.23 11.09
CA GLU A 55 -25.36 18.36 9.65
C GLU A 55 -23.97 18.98 9.44
N ASP A 56 -23.06 18.26 8.77
CA ASP A 56 -22.14 18.78 7.75
C ASP A 56 -21.27 17.64 7.20
N ASP A 57 -21.27 17.50 5.87
CA ASP A 57 -20.38 16.70 5.03
C ASP A 57 -20.12 15.22 5.42
N SER A 58 -20.99 14.32 4.95
CA SER A 58 -20.79 12.87 5.04
C SER A 58 -19.75 12.38 4.03
N SER A 59 -18.48 12.76 4.21
CA SER A 59 -17.38 12.00 3.63
C SER A 59 -17.19 10.76 4.50
N VAL A 60 -17.74 9.63 4.07
CA VAL A 60 -17.23 8.33 4.50
C VAL A 60 -15.79 8.29 3.99
N ASP A 61 -14.85 8.75 4.82
CA ASP A 61 -13.42 8.73 4.53
C ASP A 61 -12.98 7.28 4.71
N MET A 62 -13.34 6.47 3.72
CA MET A 62 -12.96 5.07 3.70
C MET A 62 -11.47 5.02 3.43
N ASP A 63 -10.73 4.44 4.38
CA ASP A 63 -9.28 4.32 4.29
C ASP A 63 -8.91 3.53 3.01
N LEU A 64 -7.81 3.91 2.36
CA LEU A 64 -7.30 3.24 1.17
C LEU A 64 -7.12 1.74 1.45
N PHE A 65 -6.70 1.40 2.67
CA PHE A 65 -6.54 0.01 3.11
C PHE A 65 -7.85 -0.78 3.04
N ASP A 66 -8.96 -0.21 3.51
CA ASP A 66 -10.27 -0.88 3.49
C ASP A 66 -10.77 -1.08 2.07
N LEU A 67 -10.60 -0.08 1.21
CA LEU A 67 -10.95 -0.16 -0.21
C LEU A 67 -10.12 -1.25 -0.93
N VAL A 68 -8.82 -1.33 -0.65
CA VAL A 68 -7.94 -2.38 -1.17
C VAL A 68 -8.40 -3.76 -0.72
N ASN A 69 -8.86 -3.91 0.53
CA ASN A 69 -9.38 -5.19 1.02
C ASN A 69 -10.66 -5.61 0.29
N VAL A 70 -11.54 -4.65 -0.02
CA VAL A 70 -12.73 -4.90 -0.86
C VAL A 70 -12.32 -5.35 -2.26
N ILE A 71 -11.36 -4.66 -2.89
CA ILE A 71 -10.85 -4.99 -4.23
C ILE A 71 -10.15 -6.37 -4.26
N LYS A 72 -9.42 -6.73 -3.20
CA LYS A 72 -8.75 -8.04 -3.06
C LYS A 72 -9.73 -9.18 -2.81
N ASN A 73 -10.95 -8.89 -2.35
CA ASN A 73 -11.97 -9.91 -2.13
C ASN A 73 -12.53 -10.45 -3.46
N ARG A 74 -12.05 -11.63 -3.87
CA ARG A 74 -12.49 -12.32 -5.10
C ARG A 74 -13.98 -12.67 -5.17
N ARG A 75 -14.71 -12.57 -4.05
CA ARG A 75 -16.16 -12.82 -3.98
C ARG A 75 -16.99 -11.53 -4.09
N SER A 76 -16.35 -10.36 -4.16
CA SER A 76 -17.06 -9.10 -4.39
C SER A 76 -17.81 -9.12 -5.72
N ASN A 77 -19.00 -8.54 -5.76
CA ASN A 77 -19.76 -8.34 -6.99
C ASN A 77 -19.06 -7.27 -7.88
N ALA A 78 -19.45 -7.22 -9.16
CA ALA A 78 -18.89 -6.25 -10.10
C ALA A 78 -19.19 -4.80 -9.69
N ASP A 79 -20.38 -4.54 -9.16
CA ASP A 79 -20.82 -3.19 -8.78
C ASP A 79 -20.01 -2.63 -7.59
N THR A 80 -19.87 -3.39 -6.49
CA THR A 80 -19.06 -2.94 -5.35
C THR A 80 -17.58 -2.86 -5.70
N LEU A 81 -17.08 -3.72 -6.60
CA LEU A 81 -15.73 -3.58 -7.11
C LEU A 81 -15.55 -2.28 -7.90
N SER A 82 -16.52 -1.91 -8.74
CA SER A 82 -16.48 -0.65 -9.50
C SER A 82 -16.54 0.57 -8.57
N GLU A 83 -17.46 0.55 -7.61
CA GLU A 83 -17.60 1.60 -6.61
C GLU A 83 -16.31 1.76 -5.79
N ALA A 84 -15.70 0.66 -5.36
CA ALA A 84 -14.43 0.70 -4.64
C ALA A 84 -13.30 1.32 -5.48
N LEU A 85 -13.21 0.99 -6.77
CA LEU A 85 -12.21 1.59 -7.67
C LEU A 85 -12.45 3.08 -7.89
N GLU A 86 -13.70 3.50 -8.02
CA GLU A 86 -14.06 4.91 -8.13
C GLU A 86 -13.72 5.70 -6.87
N LEU A 87 -13.99 5.13 -5.68
CA LEU A 87 -13.62 5.74 -4.40
C LEU A 87 -12.10 5.86 -4.24
N VAL A 88 -11.34 4.84 -4.66
CA VAL A 88 -9.87 4.92 -4.68
C VAL A 88 -9.41 6.09 -5.54
N ILE A 89 -9.90 6.22 -6.77
CA ILE A 89 -9.49 7.32 -7.67
C ILE A 89 -9.92 8.68 -7.10
N LYS A 90 -11.13 8.77 -6.54
CA LYS A 90 -11.73 10.01 -6.05
C LYS A 90 -11.00 10.58 -4.83
N HIS A 91 -10.69 9.73 -3.86
CA HIS A 91 -10.14 10.15 -2.56
C HIS A 91 -8.63 9.94 -2.45
N HIS A 92 -8.11 8.88 -3.06
CA HIS A 92 -6.71 8.44 -2.89
C HIS A 92 -5.91 8.49 -4.20
N GLY A 93 -6.51 8.80 -5.34
CA GLY A 93 -5.88 8.64 -6.66
C GLY A 93 -4.64 9.48 -6.96
N LYS A 94 -4.22 10.40 -6.08
CA LYS A 94 -2.99 11.20 -6.23
C LYS A 94 -1.86 10.63 -5.38
N VAL A 95 -0.78 10.20 -6.02
CA VAL A 95 0.36 9.58 -5.36
C VAL A 95 1.47 10.60 -5.14
N HIS A 96 2.27 10.36 -4.10
CA HIS A 96 3.50 11.12 -3.87
C HIS A 96 4.44 11.07 -5.08
N LYS A 97 5.17 12.16 -5.29
CA LYS A 97 6.14 12.27 -6.39
C LYS A 97 7.25 11.23 -6.28
N LYS A 98 7.81 10.87 -7.42
CA LYS A 98 8.94 9.94 -7.51
C LYS A 98 10.18 10.43 -6.76
N LEU A 99 10.95 9.47 -6.25
CA LEU A 99 12.25 9.70 -5.61
C LEU A 99 13.35 9.68 -6.68
N GLY A 100 13.32 10.67 -7.57
CA GLY A 100 14.18 10.73 -8.76
C GLY A 100 13.71 9.76 -9.84
N LEU A 101 14.55 8.77 -10.19
CA LEU A 101 14.19 7.73 -11.16
C LEU A 101 13.38 6.59 -10.54
N ARG A 102 13.25 6.54 -9.21
CA ARG A 102 12.56 5.45 -8.51
C ARG A 102 11.10 5.83 -8.20
N PRO A 103 10.15 4.89 -8.35
CA PRO A 103 8.80 5.04 -7.82
C PRO A 103 8.80 5.32 -6.31
N HIS A 104 7.85 6.12 -5.84
CA HIS A 104 7.60 6.24 -4.40
C HIS A 104 7.02 4.91 -3.86
N PRO A 105 7.40 4.46 -2.64
CA PRO A 105 6.89 3.21 -2.07
C PRO A 105 5.36 3.11 -2.02
N ASP A 106 4.68 4.21 -1.73
CA ASP A 106 3.21 4.26 -1.71
C ASP A 106 2.57 3.88 -3.06
N PHE A 107 3.30 4.03 -4.17
CA PHE A 107 2.84 3.64 -5.49
C PHE A 107 2.66 2.12 -5.62
N ASP A 108 3.36 1.33 -4.81
CA ASP A 108 3.28 -0.14 -4.82
C ASP A 108 1.84 -0.63 -4.55
N THR A 109 1.08 0.10 -3.73
CA THR A 109 -0.34 -0.22 -3.46
C THR A 109 -1.19 -0.15 -4.72
N TYR A 110 -0.91 0.82 -5.60
CA TYR A 110 -1.64 0.99 -6.87
C TYR A 110 -1.24 -0.07 -7.90
N ILE A 111 0.05 -0.45 -7.92
CA ILE A 111 0.51 -1.60 -8.71
C ILE A 111 -0.24 -2.87 -8.27
N ASP A 112 -0.35 -3.09 -6.96
CA ASP A 112 -1.11 -4.20 -6.37
C ASP A 112 -2.58 -4.18 -6.80
N ILE A 113 -3.23 -3.01 -6.78
CA ILE A 113 -4.62 -2.85 -7.26
C ILE A 113 -4.71 -3.19 -8.75
N LEU A 114 -3.84 -2.64 -9.61
CA LEU A 114 -3.80 -2.90 -11.06
C LEU A 114 -3.67 -4.40 -11.36
N PHE A 115 -2.78 -5.08 -10.66
CA PHE A 115 -2.63 -6.52 -10.76
C PHE A 115 -3.87 -7.29 -10.28
N THR A 116 -4.51 -6.80 -9.22
CA THR A 116 -5.66 -7.45 -8.60
C THR A 116 -6.88 -7.36 -9.51
N ILE A 117 -7.22 -6.18 -10.03
CA ILE A 117 -8.32 -5.99 -11.00
C ILE A 117 -8.06 -6.76 -12.29
N CYS A 118 -6.80 -6.82 -12.72
CA CYS A 118 -6.40 -7.63 -13.85
C CYS A 118 -6.55 -9.13 -13.60
N ARG A 119 -6.75 -9.64 -12.38
CA ARG A 119 -6.97 -11.08 -12.10
C ARG A 119 -8.30 -11.37 -11.41
N HIS A 120 -9.09 -10.32 -11.18
CA HIS A 120 -10.34 -10.43 -10.46
C HIS A 120 -11.37 -11.14 -11.34
N PRO A 121 -12.11 -12.13 -10.81
CA PRO A 121 -13.09 -12.90 -11.59
C PRO A 121 -14.26 -12.04 -12.08
N ASN A 122 -14.62 -11.01 -11.30
CA ASN A 122 -15.75 -10.13 -11.59
C ASN A 122 -15.34 -8.76 -12.16
N ALA A 123 -14.05 -8.57 -12.50
CA ALA A 123 -13.62 -7.34 -13.19
C ALA A 123 -13.83 -7.47 -14.70
N ASN A 124 -14.48 -6.46 -15.28
CA ASN A 124 -14.65 -6.35 -16.72
C ASN A 124 -13.52 -5.51 -17.37
N LYS A 125 -13.48 -5.49 -18.70
CA LYS A 125 -12.47 -4.72 -19.46
C LYS A 125 -12.56 -3.22 -19.18
N ASP A 126 -13.77 -2.69 -19.09
CA ASP A 126 -14.02 -1.25 -18.96
C ASP A 126 -13.54 -0.72 -17.61
N MET A 127 -13.71 -1.48 -16.53
CA MET A 127 -13.20 -1.17 -15.19
C MET A 127 -11.67 -1.04 -15.21
N ILE A 128 -10.99 -1.94 -15.91
CA ILE A 128 -9.52 -1.95 -16.00
C ILE A 128 -9.04 -0.73 -16.80
N ILE A 129 -9.64 -0.48 -17.96
CA ILE A 129 -9.28 0.66 -18.81
C ILE A 129 -9.58 1.99 -18.13
N ASN A 130 -10.73 2.10 -17.46
CA ASN A 130 -11.11 3.33 -16.77
C ASN A 130 -10.17 3.61 -15.60
N PHE A 131 -9.87 2.59 -14.78
CA PHE A 131 -8.95 2.74 -13.66
C PHE A 131 -7.53 3.10 -14.13
N ASP A 132 -7.02 2.40 -15.14
CA ASP A 132 -5.74 2.69 -15.80
C ASP A 132 -5.66 4.15 -16.28
N ARG A 133 -6.65 4.57 -17.08
CA ARG A 133 -6.69 5.91 -17.66
C ARG A 133 -6.78 7.00 -16.60
N GLU A 134 -7.62 6.82 -15.58
CA GLU A 134 -7.78 7.83 -14.53
C GLU A 134 -6.55 7.90 -13.62
N LEU A 135 -5.92 6.76 -13.32
CA LEU A 135 -4.68 6.73 -12.54
C LEU A 135 -3.52 7.39 -13.31
N GLU A 136 -3.38 7.14 -14.61
CA GLU A 136 -2.40 7.83 -15.47
C GLU A 136 -2.67 9.33 -15.55
N ARG A 137 -3.94 9.73 -15.70
CA ARG A 137 -4.34 11.14 -15.79
C ARG A 137 -3.98 11.91 -14.52
N LEU A 138 -4.17 11.29 -13.36
CA LEU A 138 -3.83 11.89 -12.06
C LEU A 138 -2.32 11.86 -11.78
N ASN A 139 -1.59 10.87 -12.32
CA ASN A 139 -0.18 10.63 -12.02
C ASN A 139 0.66 10.43 -13.29
N PRO A 140 0.85 11.46 -14.15
CA PRO A 140 1.54 11.32 -15.43
C PRO A 140 2.99 10.84 -15.32
N GLU A 141 3.64 11.12 -14.19
CA GLU A 141 5.02 10.70 -13.93
C GLU A 141 5.16 9.17 -13.81
N TYR A 142 4.09 8.47 -13.40
CA TYR A 142 4.05 7.01 -13.19
C TYR A 142 3.56 6.22 -14.41
N LYS A 143 3.39 6.88 -15.56
CA LYS A 143 2.85 6.26 -16.77
C LYS A 143 3.55 4.95 -17.15
N GLN A 144 4.88 4.91 -17.08
CA GLN A 144 5.65 3.73 -17.45
C GLN A 144 5.31 2.53 -16.54
N GLU A 145 5.29 2.75 -15.23
CA GLU A 145 5.02 1.72 -14.23
C GLU A 145 3.58 1.22 -14.29
N ILE A 146 2.62 2.12 -14.54
CA ILE A 146 1.21 1.76 -14.73
C ILE A 146 1.06 0.82 -15.93
N ASN A 147 1.59 1.21 -17.09
CA ASN A 147 1.55 0.40 -18.31
C ASN A 147 2.23 -0.96 -18.13
N GLU A 148 3.36 -0.99 -17.44
CA GLU A 148 4.08 -2.23 -17.14
C GLU A 148 3.27 -3.14 -16.22
N ALA A 149 2.64 -2.59 -15.17
CA ALA A 149 1.79 -3.33 -14.25
C ALA A 149 0.54 -3.92 -14.95
N ILE A 150 -0.15 -3.13 -15.78
CA ILE A 150 -1.28 -3.61 -16.58
C ILE A 150 -0.85 -4.72 -17.53
N SER A 151 0.24 -4.52 -18.27
CA SER A 151 0.74 -5.51 -19.23
C SER A 151 1.07 -6.84 -18.53
N LYS A 152 1.80 -6.78 -17.40
CA LYS A 152 2.10 -7.97 -16.60
C LYS A 152 0.84 -8.60 -16.01
N GLY A 153 -0.11 -7.79 -15.54
CA GLY A 153 -1.37 -8.25 -14.96
C GLY A 153 -2.23 -9.01 -15.96
N LEU A 154 -2.40 -8.47 -17.16
CA LEU A 154 -3.15 -9.11 -18.24
C LEU A 154 -2.47 -10.40 -18.72
N ASN A 155 -1.15 -10.39 -18.88
CA ASN A 155 -0.39 -11.59 -19.25
C ASN A 155 -0.51 -12.69 -18.19
N SER A 156 -0.70 -12.35 -16.92
CA SER A 156 -0.89 -13.32 -15.84
C SER A 156 -2.28 -13.97 -15.78
N ARG A 157 -3.29 -13.49 -16.53
CA ARG A 157 -4.63 -14.10 -16.56
C ARG A 157 -4.71 -15.43 -17.30
N GLY A 158 -3.76 -15.71 -18.18
CA GLY A 158 -3.79 -16.85 -19.11
C GLY A 158 -2.79 -17.97 -18.81
N LEU A 159 -2.13 -17.94 -17.64
CA LEU A 159 -1.23 -18.97 -17.15
C LEU A 159 -1.89 -19.83 -16.07
#